data_AF-A0A3C2A4X7-F1
#
_entry.id   AF-A0A3C2A4X7-F1
#
_cell.length_a   1.000
_cell.length_b   1.000
_cell.length_c   1.000
_cell.angle_alpha   90.00
_cell.angle_beta   90.00
_cell.angle_gamma   90.00
#
_symmetry.space_group_name_H-M   'P 1'
#
loop_
_entity.id
_entity.type
_entity.pdbx_description
1 polymer ?
#
loop_
_entity_poly.entity_id
_entity_poly.type
_entity_poly.pdbx_seq_one_letter_code
_entity_poly.pdbx_strand_id
1 'polypeptide(L)'
;MSPFAKAGLTFAFIPALFSCDPEPVLPTEEVVPTVQSTASYAVNVTSGVTYAEGLTHTGWNAPDPTTMDFVLDVYEPVGAPANRPAMVLVHGGGFTGGSRAQVPIVFLADYFASRGWVCFSIDYRL
;
A
#
# COMPACT_ATOMS: atom_id res chain seq x y z
N MET A 1 33.76 -39.10 -59.02
CA MET A 1 35.08 -39.43 -58.46
C MET A 1 35.37 -38.43 -57.35
N SER A 2 35.58 -38.95 -56.14
CA SER A 2 35.88 -38.26 -54.86
C SER A 2 37.29 -37.63 -54.85
N PRO A 3 37.84 -37.10 -53.73
CA PRO A 3 37.27 -36.69 -52.42
C PRO A 3 37.78 -35.32 -51.89
N PHE A 4 37.08 -34.69 -50.94
CA PHE A 4 37.67 -33.75 -49.97
C PHE A 4 37.13 -34.19 -48.59
N ALA A 5 37.96 -34.77 -47.72
CA ALA A 5 38.97 -34.18 -46.84
C ALA A 5 38.40 -33.90 -45.43
N LYS A 6 39.12 -34.46 -44.43
CA LYS A 6 38.84 -34.48 -42.99
C LYS A 6 38.43 -33.10 -42.43
N ALA A 7 37.32 -33.05 -41.71
CA ALA A 7 37.03 -31.95 -40.78
C ALA A 7 37.70 -32.26 -39.42
N GLY A 8 38.84 -31.62 -39.16
CA GLY A 8 39.42 -31.50 -37.83
C GLY A 8 38.80 -30.30 -37.11
N LEU A 9 38.07 -30.55 -36.04
CA LEU A 9 37.44 -29.51 -35.22
C LEU A 9 38.49 -28.94 -34.25
N THR A 10 39.07 -27.80 -34.61
CA THR A 10 39.97 -27.04 -33.73
C THR A 10 39.12 -26.18 -32.79
N PHE A 11 39.09 -26.50 -31.50
CA PHE A 11 38.51 -25.61 -30.48
C PHE A 11 39.49 -24.46 -30.20
N ALA A 12 39.14 -23.25 -30.63
CA ALA A 12 39.79 -22.02 -30.18
C ALA A 12 39.15 -21.61 -28.85
N PHE A 13 39.92 -21.72 -27.76
CA PHE A 13 39.54 -21.21 -26.45
C PHE A 13 39.84 -19.70 -26.44
N ILE A 14 38.82 -18.87 -26.60
CA ILE A 14 38.92 -17.42 -26.45
C ILE A 14 38.67 -17.12 -24.96
N PRO A 15 39.66 -16.66 -24.18
CA PRO A 15 39.39 -16.22 -22.83
C PRO A 15 38.65 -14.88 -22.93
N ALA A 16 37.34 -14.90 -22.71
CA ALA A 16 36.58 -13.70 -22.44
C ALA A 16 36.97 -13.20 -21.04
N LEU A 17 37.75 -12.12 -21.00
CA LEU A 17 37.94 -11.35 -19.78
C LEU A 17 36.60 -10.69 -19.45
N PHE A 18 35.82 -11.30 -18.57
CA PHE A 18 34.69 -10.66 -17.94
C PHE A 18 35.23 -9.57 -17.01
N SER A 19 35.33 -8.34 -17.51
CA SER A 19 35.39 -7.16 -16.65
C SER A 19 34.04 -7.10 -15.93
N CYS A 20 34.05 -7.39 -14.63
CA CYS A 20 32.90 -7.13 -13.77
C CYS A 20 32.90 -5.64 -13.45
N ASP A 21 32.60 -4.81 -14.43
CA ASP A 21 32.17 -3.46 -14.15
C ASP A 21 30.72 -3.57 -13.67
N PRO A 22 30.39 -3.21 -12.42
CA PRO A 22 29.00 -3.11 -12.03
C PRO A 22 28.34 -2.11 -12.99
N GLU A 23 27.30 -2.55 -13.72
CA GLU A 23 26.51 -1.62 -14.51
C GLU A 23 26.11 -0.45 -13.61
N PRO A 24 26.30 0.80 -14.04
CA PRO A 24 25.90 1.94 -13.25
C PRO A 24 24.39 1.81 -13.03
N VAL A 25 24.00 1.55 -11.78
CA VAL A 25 22.61 1.56 -11.34
C VAL A 25 22.10 2.96 -11.64
N LEU A 26 21.33 3.11 -12.73
CA LEU A 26 20.66 4.37 -13.05
C LEU A 26 19.83 4.76 -11.84
N PRO A 27 19.89 6.01 -11.36
CA PRO A 27 19.06 6.44 -10.25
C PRO A 27 17.60 6.13 -10.61
N THR A 28 16.92 5.32 -9.81
CA THR A 28 15.46 5.30 -9.82
C THR A 28 15.02 6.71 -9.53
N GLU A 29 14.50 7.42 -10.53
CA GLU A 29 13.92 8.75 -10.37
C GLU A 29 13.00 8.72 -9.16
N GLU A 30 13.41 9.39 -8.08
CA GLU A 30 12.66 9.42 -6.83
C GLU A 30 11.44 10.32 -7.05
N VAL A 31 10.33 9.70 -7.46
CA VAL A 31 9.09 10.43 -7.74
C VAL A 31 8.52 10.93 -6.42
N VAL A 32 8.72 12.23 -6.13
CA VAL A 32 8.12 12.89 -4.97
C VAL A 32 6.60 12.85 -5.13
N PRO A 33 5.86 12.22 -4.19
CA PRO A 33 4.41 12.09 -4.32
C PRO A 33 3.72 13.44 -4.07
N THR A 34 2.80 13.80 -4.96
CA THR A 34 2.03 15.05 -4.89
C THR A 34 0.53 14.78 -4.77
N VAL A 35 -0.17 15.61 -4.02
CA VAL A 35 -1.65 15.61 -3.94
C VAL A 35 -2.23 16.68 -4.86
N GLN A 36 -3.46 16.48 -5.30
CA GLN A 36 -4.13 17.34 -6.29
C GLN A 36 -5.29 18.11 -5.66
N SER A 37 -5.59 19.30 -6.17
CA SER A 37 -6.76 20.08 -5.72
C SER A 37 -8.08 19.51 -6.29
N THR A 38 -8.02 18.94 -7.49
CA THR A 38 -9.13 18.26 -8.17
C THR A 38 -8.99 16.75 -8.07
N ALA A 39 -10.13 16.04 -8.14
CA ALA A 39 -10.14 14.58 -8.18
C ALA A 39 -9.45 14.11 -9.48
N SER A 40 -8.43 13.27 -9.33
CA SER A 40 -7.56 12.79 -10.42
C SER A 40 -7.35 11.28 -10.40
N TYR A 41 -7.68 10.62 -9.29
CA TYR A 41 -7.54 9.18 -9.11
C TYR A 41 -8.91 8.53 -8.92
N ALA A 42 -9.08 7.33 -9.48
CA ALA A 42 -10.07 6.40 -8.97
C ALA A 42 -9.65 5.91 -7.58
N VAL A 43 -10.62 5.54 -6.74
CA VAL A 43 -10.36 5.09 -5.37
C VAL A 43 -10.62 3.59 -5.27
N ASN A 44 -9.65 2.86 -4.71
CA ASN A 44 -9.82 1.49 -4.27
C ASN A 44 -10.08 1.46 -2.76
N VAL A 45 -11.02 0.63 -2.31
CA VAL A 45 -11.39 0.53 -0.89
C VAL A 45 -11.19 -0.89 -0.41
N THR A 46 -10.41 -1.05 0.66
CA THR A 46 -10.24 -2.32 1.38
C THR A 46 -10.88 -2.18 2.76
N SER A 47 -12.03 -2.81 2.97
CA SER A 47 -12.79 -2.68 4.21
C SER A 47 -12.47 -3.75 5.24
N GLY A 48 -12.58 -3.39 6.53
CA GLY A 48 -12.52 -4.32 7.66
C GLY A 48 -11.14 -4.90 7.93
N VAL A 49 -10.08 -4.18 7.60
CA VAL A 49 -8.71 -4.61 7.91
C VAL A 49 -8.48 -4.49 9.41
N THR A 50 -8.17 -5.60 10.08
CA THR A 50 -7.79 -5.58 11.50
C THR A 50 -6.39 -5.00 11.63
N TYR A 51 -6.25 -3.92 12.40
CA TYR A 51 -4.96 -3.25 12.60
C TYR A 51 -4.41 -3.41 14.01
N ALA A 52 -5.26 -3.76 14.97
CA ALA A 52 -4.88 -4.01 16.35
C ALA A 52 -5.98 -4.82 17.06
N GLU A 53 -5.62 -5.36 18.22
CA GLU A 53 -6.57 -5.89 19.20
C GLU A 53 -6.46 -5.06 20.49
N GLY A 54 -7.56 -4.94 21.22
CA GLY A 54 -7.58 -4.23 22.50
C GLY A 54 -8.63 -4.75 23.45
N LEU A 55 -8.55 -4.31 24.72
CA LEU A 55 -9.54 -4.68 25.73
C LEU A 55 -10.77 -3.77 25.69
N THR A 56 -11.93 -4.38 25.85
CA THR A 56 -13.24 -3.76 26.04
C THR A 56 -13.99 -4.40 27.20
N HIS A 57 -15.00 -3.70 27.71
CA HIS A 57 -15.80 -4.12 28.87
C HIS A 57 -17.29 -3.88 28.56
N THR A 58 -18.17 -4.60 29.25
CA THR A 58 -19.63 -4.44 29.09
C THR A 58 -20.17 -3.11 29.65
N GLY A 59 -19.36 -2.37 30.41
CA GLY A 59 -19.69 -1.05 30.92
C GLY A 59 -18.57 -0.44 31.77
N TRP A 60 -18.85 0.76 32.30
CA TRP A 60 -17.92 1.47 33.18
C TRP A 60 -17.62 0.66 34.45
N ASN A 61 -16.33 0.45 34.75
CA ASN A 61 -15.85 -0.35 35.89
C ASN A 61 -16.29 -1.82 35.91
N ALA A 62 -16.72 -2.39 34.77
CA ALA A 62 -17.06 -3.80 34.72
C ALA A 62 -15.77 -4.66 34.87
N PRO A 63 -15.80 -5.75 35.67
CA PRO A 63 -14.59 -6.52 36.01
C PRO A 63 -14.18 -7.54 34.93
N ASP A 64 -14.85 -7.54 33.78
CA ASP A 64 -14.79 -8.54 32.73
C ASP A 64 -14.14 -7.97 31.44
N PRO A 65 -12.81 -7.84 31.40
CA PRO A 65 -12.12 -7.49 30.16
C PRO A 65 -12.28 -8.60 29.12
N THR A 66 -12.80 -8.24 27.95
CA THR A 66 -12.79 -9.08 26.75
C THR A 66 -11.95 -8.41 25.67
N THR A 67 -11.36 -9.20 24.79
CA THR A 67 -10.64 -8.69 23.62
C THR A 67 -11.62 -8.30 22.52
N MET A 68 -11.31 -7.23 21.81
CA MET A 68 -11.98 -6.85 20.58
C MET A 68 -10.98 -6.46 19.51
N ASP A 69 -11.36 -6.73 18.27
CA ASP A 69 -10.60 -6.30 17.09
C ASP A 69 -10.87 -4.83 16.81
N PHE A 70 -9.82 -4.08 16.55
CA PHE A 70 -9.92 -2.76 15.94
C PHE A 70 -9.68 -2.88 14.45
N VAL A 71 -10.67 -2.44 13.69
CA VAL A 71 -10.71 -2.54 12.25
C VAL A 71 -10.70 -1.17 11.61
N LEU A 72 -10.19 -1.11 10.39
CA LEU A 72 -10.20 0.10 9.57
C LEU A 72 -10.59 -0.22 8.13
N ASP A 73 -11.01 0.82 7.41
CA ASP A 73 -11.17 0.80 5.97
C ASP A 73 -10.06 1.65 5.34
N VAL A 74 -9.36 1.09 4.35
CA VAL A 74 -8.29 1.75 3.61
C VAL A 74 -8.83 2.26 2.28
N TYR A 75 -8.65 3.55 2.01
CA TYR A 75 -9.00 4.19 0.75
C TYR A 75 -7.72 4.66 0.05
N GLU A 76 -7.46 4.12 -1.14
CA GLU A 76 -6.19 4.30 -1.85
C GLU A 76 -6.42 4.79 -3.29
N PRO A 77 -5.62 5.76 -3.78
CA PRO A 77 -5.67 6.20 -5.15
C PRO A 77 -5.06 5.14 -6.09
N VAL A 78 -5.82 4.71 -7.09
CA VAL A 78 -5.38 3.69 -8.03
C VAL A 78 -4.30 4.23 -8.96
N GLY A 79 -3.17 3.51 -9.08
CA GLY A 79 -2.09 3.83 -10.02
C GLY A 79 -1.22 5.02 -9.61
N ALA A 80 -1.36 5.50 -8.38
CA ALA A 80 -0.55 6.58 -7.85
C ALA A 80 0.85 6.10 -7.42
N PRO A 81 1.91 6.93 -7.53
CA PRO A 81 3.24 6.61 -6.98
C PRO A 81 3.19 6.35 -5.47
N ALA A 82 4.17 5.58 -4.97
CA ALA A 82 4.31 5.25 -3.55
C ALA A 82 4.63 6.46 -2.65
N ASN A 83 4.72 6.24 -1.33
CA ASN A 83 5.09 7.22 -0.29
C ASN A 83 4.15 8.43 -0.14
N ARG A 84 2.87 8.24 -0.46
CA ARG A 84 1.85 9.28 -0.41
C ARG A 84 1.54 9.72 1.03
N PRO A 85 1.08 10.96 1.24
CA PRO A 85 0.63 11.38 2.56
C PRO A 85 -0.60 10.56 2.99
N ALA A 86 -0.60 10.18 4.26
CA ALA A 86 -1.66 9.41 4.87
C ALA A 86 -2.53 10.27 5.79
N MET A 87 -3.82 9.93 5.88
CA MET A 87 -4.78 10.57 6.78
C MET A 87 -5.51 9.50 7.58
N VAL A 88 -5.57 9.66 8.90
CA VAL A 88 -6.40 8.82 9.77
C VAL A 88 -7.69 9.57 10.08
N LEU A 89 -8.82 8.96 9.74
CA LEU A 89 -10.15 9.50 9.91
C LEU A 89 -10.82 8.84 11.11
N VAL A 90 -11.25 9.67 12.06
CA VAL A 90 -11.97 9.24 13.28
C VAL A 90 -13.42 9.67 13.15
N HIS A 91 -14.34 8.71 13.19
CA HIS A 91 -15.76 9.01 13.06
C HIS A 91 -16.32 9.80 14.24
N GLY A 92 -17.38 10.56 13.98
CA GLY A 92 -18.12 11.29 15.01
C GLY A 92 -18.97 10.35 15.87
N GLY A 93 -19.97 10.93 16.55
CA GLY A 93 -20.88 10.17 17.42
C GLY A 93 -20.63 10.37 18.92
N GLY A 94 -19.85 11.39 19.30
CA GLY A 94 -19.70 11.80 20.70
C GLY A 94 -19.07 10.75 21.61
N PHE A 95 -18.27 9.85 21.04
CA PHE A 95 -17.62 8.73 21.74
C PHE A 95 -18.60 7.68 22.31
N THR A 96 -19.84 7.64 21.82
CA THR A 96 -20.86 6.67 22.25
C THR A 96 -21.53 5.95 21.07
N GLY A 97 -21.17 6.31 19.84
CA GLY A 97 -21.74 5.74 18.63
C GLY A 97 -20.92 6.09 17.39
N GLY A 98 -21.40 5.63 16.25
CA GLY A 98 -20.75 5.81 14.95
C GLY A 98 -19.95 4.59 14.51
N SER A 99 -19.36 4.69 13.33
CA SER A 99 -18.43 3.69 12.80
C SER A 99 -17.61 4.29 11.64
N ARG A 100 -16.55 3.59 11.25
CA ARG A 100 -15.72 3.87 10.07
C ARG A 100 -16.52 3.96 8.76
N ALA A 101 -17.69 3.31 8.71
CA ALA A 101 -18.60 3.28 7.57
C ALA A 101 -19.67 4.40 7.61
N GLN A 102 -19.59 5.34 8.56
CA GLN A 102 -20.54 6.45 8.62
C GLN A 102 -20.43 7.33 7.36
N VAL A 103 -21.57 7.66 6.75
CA VAL A 103 -21.65 8.38 5.46
C VAL A 103 -20.71 9.61 5.35
N PRO A 104 -20.63 10.52 6.35
CA PRO A 104 -19.74 11.68 6.25
C PRO A 104 -18.26 11.30 6.21
N ILE A 105 -17.88 10.21 6.87
CA ILE A 105 -16.50 9.71 6.92
C ILE A 105 -16.13 9.02 5.61
N VAL A 106 -17.03 8.20 5.06
CA VAL A 106 -16.86 7.61 3.72
C VAL A 106 -16.67 8.71 2.68
N PHE A 107 -17.52 9.74 2.70
CA PHE A 107 -17.40 10.89 1.80
C PHE A 107 -16.03 11.60 1.93
N LEU A 108 -15.56 11.80 3.16
CA LEU A 108 -14.28 12.47 3.40
C LEU A 108 -13.09 11.62 2.91
N ALA A 109 -13.15 10.31 3.14
CA ALA A 109 -12.14 9.35 2.69
C ALA A 109 -12.05 9.33 1.16
N ASP A 110 -13.18 9.19 0.46
CA ASP A 110 -13.23 9.24 -1.00
C ASP A 110 -12.77 10.60 -1.56
N TYR A 111 -13.14 11.70 -0.91
CA TYR A 111 -12.73 13.04 -1.32
C TYR A 111 -11.21 13.22 -1.33
N PHE A 112 -10.54 12.81 -0.25
CA PHE A 112 -9.08 12.94 -0.15
C PHE A 112 -8.35 11.86 -0.94
N ALA A 113 -8.85 10.62 -0.95
CA ALA A 113 -8.24 9.53 -1.70
C ALA A 113 -8.25 9.81 -3.20
N SER A 114 -9.35 10.32 -3.76
CA SER A 114 -9.42 10.72 -5.18
C SER A 114 -8.47 11.88 -5.55
N ARG A 115 -7.92 12.58 -4.55
CA ARG A 115 -6.90 13.65 -4.69
C ARG A 115 -5.50 13.18 -4.37
N GLY A 116 -5.34 11.89 -4.11
CA GLY A 116 -4.06 11.26 -3.91
C GLY A 116 -3.60 11.20 -2.46
N TRP A 117 -4.51 11.20 -1.49
CA TRP A 117 -4.17 10.78 -0.12
C TRP A 117 -4.39 9.28 0.04
N VAL A 118 -3.71 8.65 0.99
CA VAL A 118 -4.17 7.37 1.52
C VAL A 118 -4.99 7.66 2.78
N CYS A 119 -6.25 7.22 2.84
CA CYS A 119 -7.10 7.46 4.01
C CYS A 119 -7.38 6.16 4.75
N PHE A 120 -7.25 6.19 6.08
CA PHE A 120 -7.57 5.10 6.98
C PHE A 120 -8.74 5.53 7.86
N SER A 121 -9.93 4.99 7.61
CA SER A 121 -11.11 5.22 8.46
C SER A 121 -11.18 4.16 9.53
N ILE A 122 -11.03 4.53 10.80
CA ILE A 122 -10.88 3.56 11.90
C ILE A 122 -12.19 3.40 12.67
N ASP A 123 -12.47 2.18 13.13
CA ASP A 123 -13.30 1.99 14.31
C ASP A 123 -12.44 2.11 15.56
N TYR A 124 -12.96 2.86 16.52
CA TYR A 124 -12.44 2.94 17.87
C TYR A 124 -13.42 2.30 18.87
N ARG A 125 -12.97 2.14 20.11
CA ARG A 125 -13.82 1.60 21.19
C ARG A 125 -15.01 2.51 21.46
N LEU A 126 -16.20 1.92 21.48
CA LEU A 126 -17.44 2.54 21.90
C LEU A 126 -17.99 1.82 23.13
#